data_AF-A0A452Z8F7-F1
#
_entry.id   AF-A0A452Z8F7-F1
#
_cell.length_a   1.000
_cell.length_b   1.000
_cell.length_c   1.000
_cell.angle_alpha   90.00
_cell.angle_beta   90.00
_cell.angle_gamma   90.00
#
_symmetry.space_group_name_H-M   'P 1'
#
loop_
_entity.id
_entity.type
_entity.pdbx_description
1 polymer ?
#
loop_
_entity_poly.entity_id
_entity_poly.type
_entity_poly.pdbx_seq_one_letter_code
_entity_poly.pdbx_strand_id
1 'polypeptide(L)'
;MVELLLAKGAYVDPVSAYGTPLHVAAGKGHYGAMKILLDHNADYNKMVNGVTPLIVATDAKSMKCIKLLVKAGANLKEAAAYTTLHAEKVVSDYFLNCIMEDVDANRDVPFYGPMLKREIVTSGLISRGSNSLKNKDYVVAAKLYSKAMVLDPDDAVLFSDRSLCWLQLGDGKKALLDANRCRKMRPHWPKACHRQGEARMLLKVT
;
A
#
# COMPACT_ATOMS: atom_id res chain seq x y z
N MET A 1 -1.65 10.33 33.72
CA MET A 1 -3.12 10.59 33.85
C MET A 1 -3.95 9.46 33.29
N VAL A 2 -3.81 9.07 32.00
CA VAL A 2 -4.57 7.95 31.39
C VAL A 2 -4.41 6.65 32.20
N GLU A 3 -3.17 6.26 32.49
CA GLU A 3 -2.85 5.05 33.27
C GLU A 3 -3.48 5.06 34.67
N LEU A 4 -3.46 6.21 35.36
CA LEU A 4 -4.06 6.36 36.69
C LEU A 4 -5.58 6.15 36.65
N LEU A 5 -6.27 6.67 35.63
CA LEU A 5 -7.71 6.51 35.50
C LEU A 5 -8.09 5.05 35.22
N LEU A 6 -7.37 4.37 34.33
CA LEU A 6 -7.58 2.96 34.03
C LEU A 6 -7.29 2.07 35.25
N ALA A 7 -6.22 2.35 36.00
CA ALA A 7 -5.90 1.67 37.25
C ALA A 7 -6.98 1.87 38.34
N LYS A 8 -7.80 2.91 38.24
CA LYS A 8 -8.96 3.17 39.12
C LYS A 8 -10.27 2.58 38.59
N GLY A 9 -10.22 1.76 37.53
CA GLY A 9 -11.39 1.08 36.98
C GLY A 9 -12.18 1.91 35.96
N ALA A 10 -11.60 2.98 35.41
CA ALA A 10 -12.24 3.68 34.30
C ALA A 10 -12.42 2.71 33.11
N TYR A 11 -13.59 2.76 32.49
CA TYR A 11 -13.86 2.00 31.27
C TYR A 11 -12.95 2.49 30.14
N VAL A 12 -12.36 1.56 29.38
CA VAL A 12 -11.33 1.87 28.38
C VAL A 12 -11.91 2.39 27.05
N ASP A 13 -13.13 1.97 26.69
CA ASP A 13 -13.77 2.30 25.42
C ASP A 13 -15.11 3.07 25.54
N PRO A 14 -15.21 4.13 26.37
CA PRO A 14 -16.40 4.97 26.39
C PRO A 14 -16.54 5.65 25.03
N VAL A 15 -17.75 5.62 24.48
CA VAL A 15 -18.03 6.21 23.17
C VAL A 15 -18.54 7.63 23.35
N SER A 16 -17.92 8.59 22.66
CA SER A 16 -18.37 9.98 22.58
C SER A 16 -18.69 10.36 21.12
N ALA A 17 -19.16 11.58 20.90
CA ALA A 17 -19.34 12.14 19.55
C ALA A 17 -18.04 12.17 18.72
N TYR A 18 -16.87 12.13 19.39
CA TYR A 18 -15.55 12.11 18.76
C TYR A 18 -14.92 10.70 18.70
N GLY A 19 -15.67 9.65 19.06
CA GLY A 19 -15.17 8.28 19.15
C GLY A 19 -14.76 7.88 20.57
N THR A 20 -13.98 6.79 20.66
CA THR A 20 -13.38 6.30 21.91
C THR A 20 -12.11 7.08 22.27
N PRO A 21 -11.56 6.94 23.50
CA PRO A 21 -10.26 7.51 23.83
C PRO A 21 -9.15 7.13 22.84
N LEU A 22 -9.23 5.93 22.25
CA LEU A 22 -8.28 5.47 21.23
C LEU A 22 -8.42 6.26 19.91
N HIS A 23 -9.64 6.61 19.48
CA HIS A 23 -9.86 7.48 18.31
C HIS A 23 -9.23 8.86 18.53
N VAL A 24 -9.51 9.47 19.69
CA VAL A 24 -9.01 10.81 20.01
C VAL A 24 -7.47 10.80 20.10
N ALA A 25 -6.89 9.80 20.75
CA ALA A 25 -5.44 9.67 20.84
C ALA A 25 -4.79 9.46 19.46
N ALA A 26 -5.41 8.65 18.60
CA ALA A 26 -4.99 8.46 17.21
C ALA A 26 -5.01 9.77 16.40
N GLY A 27 -6.11 10.54 16.49
CA GLY A 27 -6.28 11.80 15.76
C GLY A 27 -5.37 12.92 16.22
N LYS A 28 -4.89 12.87 17.47
CA LYS A 28 -3.88 13.79 17.99
C LYS A 28 -2.45 13.26 17.80
N GLY A 29 -2.27 12.05 17.29
CA GLY A 29 -0.96 11.41 17.15
C GLY A 29 -0.29 11.07 18.49
N HIS A 30 -1.07 10.90 19.56
CA HIS A 30 -0.59 10.66 20.93
C HIS A 30 -0.20 9.20 21.15
N TYR A 31 0.93 8.79 20.57
CA TYR A 31 1.45 7.41 20.63
C TYR A 31 1.47 6.80 22.04
N GLY A 32 1.95 7.54 23.05
CA GLY A 32 2.04 7.03 24.43
C GLY A 32 0.69 6.72 25.04
N ALA A 33 -0.32 7.55 24.79
CA ALA A 33 -1.68 7.32 25.25
C ALA A 33 -2.32 6.11 24.55
N MET A 34 -2.11 5.98 23.23
CA MET A 34 -2.59 4.81 22.49
C MET A 34 -1.97 3.51 23.00
N LYS A 35 -0.66 3.51 23.30
CA LYS A 35 0.02 2.33 23.82
C LYS A 35 -0.63 1.88 25.13
N ILE A 36 -0.82 2.81 26.08
CA ILE A 36 -1.47 2.52 27.36
C ILE A 36 -2.90 1.98 27.16
N LEU A 37 -3.68 2.59 26.26
CA LEU A 37 -5.05 2.16 25.96
C LEU A 37 -5.08 0.74 25.38
N LEU A 38 -4.20 0.44 24.41
CA LEU A 38 -4.09 -0.90 23.81
C LEU A 38 -3.60 -1.95 24.81
N ASP A 39 -2.65 -1.58 25.69
CA ASP A 39 -2.18 -2.44 26.78
C ASP A 39 -3.31 -2.77 27.78
N HIS A 40 -4.36 -1.94 27.85
CA HIS A 40 -5.60 -2.15 28.62
C HIS A 40 -6.76 -2.64 27.74
N ASN A 41 -6.46 -3.33 26.64
CA ASN A 41 -7.43 -3.99 25.76
C ASN A 41 -8.45 -3.06 25.09
N ALA A 42 -8.10 -1.80 24.82
CA ALA A 42 -8.92 -0.94 23.97
C ALA A 42 -9.18 -1.59 22.60
N ASP A 43 -10.43 -1.56 22.14
CA ASP A 43 -10.82 -2.11 20.85
C ASP A 43 -10.27 -1.25 19.70
N TYR A 44 -9.17 -1.74 19.12
CA TYR A 44 -8.48 -1.11 17.99
C TYR A 44 -9.26 -1.13 16.68
N ASN A 45 -10.33 -1.93 16.59
CA ASN A 45 -11.26 -1.98 15.46
C ASN A 45 -12.62 -1.34 15.79
N LYS A 46 -12.75 -0.67 16.94
CA LYS A 46 -14.01 -0.06 17.33
C LYS A 46 -14.46 0.92 16.26
N MET A 47 -15.63 0.70 15.70
CA MET A 47 -16.20 1.59 14.69
C MET A 47 -17.18 2.56 15.35
N VAL A 48 -16.93 3.86 15.20
CA VAL A 48 -17.84 4.93 15.65
C VAL A 48 -18.15 5.82 14.47
N ASN A 49 -19.43 5.96 14.13
CA ASN A 49 -19.90 6.74 12.97
C ASN A 49 -19.22 6.35 11.63
N GLY A 50 -18.93 5.06 11.44
CA GLY A 50 -18.25 4.56 10.24
C GLY A 50 -16.74 4.81 10.20
N VAL A 51 -16.15 5.28 11.29
CA VAL A 51 -14.73 5.60 11.40
C VAL A 51 -14.08 4.68 12.44
N THR A 52 -12.89 4.18 12.15
CA THR A 52 -12.06 3.37 13.07
C THR A 52 -10.86 4.18 13.57
N PRO A 53 -10.19 3.79 14.68
CA PRO A 53 -8.99 4.47 15.14
C PRO A 53 -7.88 4.53 14.07
N LEU A 54 -7.81 3.52 13.19
CA LEU A 54 -6.84 3.47 12.10
C LEU A 54 -7.13 4.53 11.02
N ILE A 55 -8.40 4.75 10.67
CA ILE A 55 -8.80 5.84 9.77
C ILE A 55 -8.39 7.19 10.36
N VAL A 56 -8.72 7.42 11.63
CA VAL A 56 -8.37 8.69 12.30
C VAL A 56 -6.84 8.91 12.35
N ALA A 57 -6.06 7.86 12.64
CA ALA A 57 -4.59 7.94 12.64
C ALA A 57 -4.03 8.26 11.24
N THR A 58 -4.71 7.76 10.20
CA THR A 58 -4.37 7.97 8.80
C THR A 58 -4.64 9.40 8.37
N ASP A 59 -5.81 9.95 8.71
CA ASP A 59 -6.15 11.37 8.47
C ASP A 59 -5.20 12.31 9.21
N ALA A 60 -4.79 11.95 10.43
CA ALA A 60 -3.80 12.67 11.22
C ALA A 60 -2.35 12.50 10.71
N LYS A 61 -2.12 11.66 9.69
CA LYS A 61 -0.81 11.37 9.10
C LYS A 61 0.25 10.96 10.14
N SER A 62 -0.18 10.24 11.18
CA SER A 62 0.69 9.87 12.31
C SER A 62 1.28 8.46 12.14
N MET A 63 2.45 8.36 11.50
CA MET A 63 3.16 7.09 11.24
C MET A 63 3.29 6.20 12.49
N LYS A 64 3.69 6.77 13.62
CA LYS A 64 3.92 6.01 14.86
C LYS A 64 2.63 5.36 15.37
N CYS A 65 1.50 6.05 15.21
CA CYS A 65 0.19 5.60 15.65
C CYS A 65 -0.40 4.56 14.69
N ILE A 66 -0.24 4.77 13.38
CA ILE A 66 -0.61 3.78 12.35
C ILE A 66 0.15 2.48 12.59
N LYS A 67 1.49 2.53 12.70
CA LYS A 67 2.31 1.34 12.97
C LYS A 67 1.90 0.63 14.27
N LEU A 68 1.50 1.37 15.30
CA LEU A 68 1.03 0.79 16.55
C LEU A 68 -0.29 0.02 16.39
N LEU A 69 -1.27 0.62 15.70
CA LEU A 69 -2.56 -0.03 15.43
C LEU A 69 -2.42 -1.25 14.51
N VAL A 70 -1.57 -1.17 13.50
CA VAL A 70 -1.27 -2.31 12.62
C VAL A 70 -0.64 -3.45 13.42
N LYS A 71 0.31 -3.15 14.32
CA LYS A 71 0.88 -4.16 15.24
C LYS A 71 -0.13 -4.75 16.20
N ALA A 72 -1.14 -3.97 16.60
CA ALA A 72 -2.23 -4.46 17.43
C ALA A 72 -3.25 -5.33 16.66
N GLY A 73 -3.20 -5.35 15.32
CA GLY A 73 -4.09 -6.17 14.48
C GLY A 73 -5.27 -5.40 13.86
N ALA A 74 -5.18 -4.07 13.75
CA ALA A 74 -6.24 -3.26 13.15
C ALA A 74 -6.53 -3.63 11.68
N ASN A 75 -7.82 -3.66 11.32
CA ASN A 75 -8.29 -4.06 10.00
C ASN A 75 -8.00 -2.98 8.95
N LEU A 76 -7.07 -3.26 8.04
CA LEU A 76 -6.70 -2.33 6.97
C LEU A 76 -7.76 -2.19 5.89
N LYS A 77 -8.67 -3.17 5.72
CA LYS A 77 -9.68 -3.12 4.63
C LYS A 77 -10.62 -1.94 4.83
N GLU A 78 -11.06 -1.73 6.05
CA GLU A 78 -11.98 -0.63 6.39
C GLU A 78 -11.31 0.72 6.21
N ALA A 79 -10.03 0.84 6.61
CA ALA A 79 -9.25 2.03 6.36
C ALA A 79 -9.03 2.30 4.86
N ALA A 80 -8.66 1.27 4.10
CA ALA A 80 -8.47 1.39 2.65
C ALA A 80 -9.78 1.77 1.93
N ALA A 81 -10.90 1.13 2.28
CA ALA A 81 -12.21 1.45 1.71
C ALA A 81 -12.62 2.91 1.99
N TYR A 82 -12.41 3.39 3.22
CA TYR A 82 -12.66 4.79 3.58
C TYR A 82 -11.79 5.75 2.76
N THR A 83 -10.49 5.48 2.64
CA THR A 83 -9.56 6.28 1.83
C THR A 83 -9.89 6.25 0.34
N THR A 84 -10.46 5.15 -0.19
CA THR A 84 -10.89 5.10 -1.60
C THR A 84 -12.18 5.87 -1.87
N LEU A 85 -13.06 6.01 -0.88
CA LEU A 85 -14.32 6.75 -0.98
C LEU A 85 -14.13 8.26 -0.80
N HIS A 86 -13.08 8.69 -0.10
CA HIS A 86 -12.74 10.10 0.07
C HIS A 86 -11.50 10.43 -0.77
N ALA A 87 -11.72 11.16 -1.87
CA ALA A 87 -10.81 11.34 -3.01
C ALA A 87 -9.48 12.11 -2.75
N GLU A 88 -8.77 11.86 -1.65
CA GLU A 88 -7.40 12.33 -1.48
C GLU A 88 -6.39 11.26 -1.91
N LYS A 89 -6.02 11.36 -3.19
CA LYS A 89 -4.94 10.63 -3.89
C LYS A 89 -3.59 10.58 -3.14
N VAL A 90 -3.42 11.39 -2.09
CA VAL A 90 -2.18 11.58 -1.31
C VAL A 90 -2.07 10.59 -0.14
N VAL A 91 -3.19 10.04 0.35
CA VAL A 91 -3.18 9.13 1.52
C VAL A 91 -2.74 7.71 1.13
N SER A 92 -2.82 7.36 -0.16
CA SER A 92 -2.47 6.05 -0.71
C SER A 92 -0.96 5.74 -0.60
N ASP A 93 -0.07 6.63 -1.05
CA ASP A 93 1.38 6.35 -1.03
C ASP A 93 1.95 6.28 0.39
N TYR A 94 1.44 7.12 1.31
CA TYR A 94 1.89 7.14 2.70
C TYR A 94 1.47 5.87 3.45
N PHE A 95 0.21 5.47 3.33
CA PHE A 95 -0.33 4.25 3.94
C PHE A 95 0.30 2.99 3.32
N LEU A 96 0.49 2.95 1.99
CA LEU A 96 1.19 1.86 1.30
C LEU A 96 2.67 1.78 1.73
N ASN A 97 3.34 2.91 1.93
CA ASN A 97 4.72 2.91 2.43
C ASN A 97 4.84 2.30 3.83
N CYS A 98 3.88 2.56 4.74
CA CYS A 98 3.81 1.92 6.06
C CYS A 98 3.75 0.40 5.94
N ILE A 99 2.87 -0.10 5.08
CA ILE A 99 2.64 -1.54 4.89
C ILE A 99 3.87 -2.19 4.24
N MET A 100 4.48 -1.51 3.28
CA MET A 100 5.65 -2.03 2.55
C MET A 100 6.93 -2.06 3.40
N GLU A 101 7.14 -1.11 4.32
CA GLU A 101 8.28 -1.13 5.25
C GLU A 101 8.25 -2.36 6.17
N ASP A 102 7.06 -2.79 6.63
CA ASP A 102 6.91 -4.00 7.44
C ASP A 102 7.00 -5.30 6.60
N VAL A 103 6.68 -5.24 5.30
CA VAL A 103 6.86 -6.36 4.35
C VAL A 103 8.34 -6.57 3.98
N ASP A 104 9.11 -5.49 3.78
CA ASP A 104 10.55 -5.57 3.54
C ASP A 104 11.33 -6.04 4.79
N ALA A 105 10.75 -5.91 6.00
CA ALA A 105 11.32 -6.41 7.25
C ALA A 105 11.24 -7.94 7.44
N ASN A 106 10.72 -8.69 6.46
CA ASN A 106 10.65 -10.15 6.43
C ASN A 106 10.07 -10.78 7.72
N ARG A 107 9.17 -10.07 8.40
CA ARG A 107 8.39 -10.62 9.49
C ARG A 107 7.16 -11.28 8.87
N ASP A 108 7.00 -12.57 9.09
CA ASP A 108 5.72 -13.24 8.83
C ASP A 108 4.64 -12.58 9.68
N VAL A 109 3.97 -11.58 9.11
CA VAL A 109 2.79 -10.94 9.72
C VAL A 109 1.62 -11.90 9.50
N PRO A 110 1.12 -12.59 10.56
CA PRO A 110 0.15 -13.69 10.42
C PRO A 110 -1.25 -13.25 9.99
N PHE A 111 -1.49 -11.93 9.93
CA PHE A 111 -2.84 -11.34 9.90
C PHE A 111 -3.35 -10.95 8.51
N TYR A 112 -2.48 -10.93 7.50
CA TYR A 112 -2.93 -10.68 6.13
C TYR A 112 -3.38 -12.00 5.51
N GLY A 113 -4.69 -12.18 5.31
CA GLY A 113 -5.18 -13.27 4.46
C GLY A 113 -4.44 -13.23 3.11
N PRO A 114 -4.07 -14.39 2.53
CA PRO A 114 -3.10 -14.46 1.44
C PRO A 114 -3.49 -13.63 0.21
N MET A 115 -4.78 -13.49 -0.06
CA MET A 115 -5.31 -12.71 -1.18
C MET A 115 -5.22 -11.19 -0.94
N LEU A 116 -5.52 -10.72 0.27
CA LEU A 116 -5.47 -9.30 0.61
C LEU A 116 -4.02 -8.81 0.75
N LYS A 117 -3.13 -9.65 1.32
CA LYS A 117 -1.67 -9.37 1.35
C LYS A 117 -1.15 -9.11 -0.05
N ARG A 118 -1.56 -9.95 -1.00
CA ARG A 118 -1.14 -9.91 -2.40
C ARG A 118 -1.60 -8.60 -3.05
N GLU A 119 -2.87 -8.25 -2.94
CA GLU A 119 -3.45 -7.07 -3.59
C GLU A 119 -2.88 -5.74 -3.07
N ILE A 120 -2.74 -5.61 -1.74
CA ILE A 120 -2.14 -4.42 -1.12
C ILE A 120 -0.67 -4.28 -1.50
N VAL A 121 0.10 -5.37 -1.43
CA VAL A 121 1.54 -5.33 -1.76
C VAL A 121 1.73 -5.06 -3.26
N THR A 122 0.90 -5.66 -4.13
CA THR A 122 0.92 -5.38 -5.57
C THR A 122 0.65 -3.90 -5.84
N SER A 123 -0.42 -3.31 -5.28
CA SER A 123 -0.73 -1.89 -5.50
C SER A 123 0.39 -0.94 -5.05
N GLY A 124 1.03 -1.22 -3.91
CA GLY A 124 2.18 -0.47 -3.42
C GLY A 124 3.40 -0.54 -4.34
N LEU A 125 3.73 -1.74 -4.83
CA LEU A 125 4.82 -1.93 -5.79
C LEU A 125 4.55 -1.20 -7.11
N ILE A 126 3.31 -1.21 -7.60
CA ILE A 126 2.89 -0.52 -8.83
C ILE A 126 3.02 0.99 -8.68
N SER A 127 2.56 1.56 -7.56
CA SER A 127 2.64 3.00 -7.33
C SER A 127 4.10 3.47 -7.28
N ARG A 128 4.95 2.78 -6.50
CA ARG A 128 6.39 3.08 -6.43
C ARG A 128 7.06 2.92 -7.80
N GLY A 129 6.75 1.86 -8.54
CA GLY A 129 7.27 1.64 -9.89
C GLY A 129 6.90 2.78 -10.84
N SER A 130 5.64 3.22 -10.79
CA SER A 130 5.13 4.33 -11.59
C SER A 130 5.77 5.66 -11.22
N ASN A 131 6.07 5.89 -9.94
CA ASN A 131 6.79 7.07 -9.48
C ASN A 131 8.25 7.06 -9.93
N SER A 132 8.95 5.92 -9.81
CA SER A 132 10.30 5.74 -10.35
C SER A 132 10.34 5.98 -11.87
N LEU A 133 9.32 5.52 -12.61
CA LEU A 133 9.20 5.73 -14.04
C LEU A 133 9.05 7.21 -14.40
N LYS A 134 8.26 7.98 -13.64
CA LYS A 134 8.16 9.44 -13.79
C LYS A 134 9.49 10.14 -13.54
N ASN A 135 10.27 9.64 -12.57
CA ASN A 135 11.60 10.15 -12.23
C ASN A 135 12.70 9.64 -13.17
N LYS A 136 12.36 8.87 -14.22
CA LYS A 136 13.29 8.24 -15.17
C LYS A 136 14.28 7.25 -14.55
N ASP A 137 13.99 6.75 -13.35
CA ASP A 137 14.73 5.66 -12.73
C ASP A 137 14.19 4.31 -13.22
N TYR A 138 14.59 3.95 -14.44
CA TYR A 138 14.09 2.77 -15.13
C TYR A 138 14.56 1.45 -14.50
N VAL A 139 15.73 1.45 -13.84
CA VAL A 139 16.26 0.25 -13.18
C VAL A 139 15.41 -0.10 -11.97
N VAL A 140 15.14 0.87 -11.10
CA VAL A 140 14.30 0.66 -9.92
C VAL A 140 12.87 0.34 -10.33
N ALA A 141 12.31 1.07 -11.31
CA ALA A 141 10.97 0.80 -11.83
C ALA A 141 10.84 -0.65 -12.34
N ALA A 142 11.77 -1.12 -13.17
CA ALA A 142 11.75 -2.48 -13.70
C ALA A 142 11.81 -3.55 -12.60
N LYS A 143 12.61 -3.31 -11.55
CA LYS A 143 12.71 -4.21 -10.40
C LYS A 143 11.40 -4.27 -9.62
N LEU A 144 10.76 -3.14 -9.40
CA LEU A 144 9.47 -3.04 -8.70
C LEU A 144 8.35 -3.74 -9.47
N TYR A 145 8.26 -3.50 -10.78
CA TYR A 145 7.29 -4.21 -11.63
C TYR A 145 7.56 -5.72 -11.65
N SER A 146 8.82 -6.15 -11.68
CA SER A 146 9.15 -7.58 -11.60
C SER A 146 8.65 -8.22 -10.31
N LYS A 147 8.79 -7.54 -9.16
CA LYS A 147 8.21 -8.00 -7.89
C LYS A 147 6.68 -8.02 -7.96
N ALA A 148 6.05 -7.00 -8.52
CA ALA A 148 4.59 -6.91 -8.66
C ALA A 148 4.04 -8.05 -9.51
N MET A 149 4.72 -8.44 -10.59
CA MET A 149 4.29 -9.51 -11.50
C MET A 149 4.33 -10.92 -10.90
N VAL A 150 5.20 -11.16 -9.92
CA VAL A 150 5.17 -12.41 -9.13
C VAL A 150 3.86 -12.48 -8.32
N LEU A 151 3.40 -11.32 -7.85
CA LEU A 151 2.18 -11.18 -7.07
C LEU A 151 0.93 -10.99 -7.95
N ASP A 152 1.03 -10.49 -9.17
CA ASP A 152 -0.10 -10.39 -10.09
C ASP A 152 0.36 -10.66 -11.52
N PRO A 153 0.42 -11.95 -11.91
CA PRO A 153 0.96 -12.34 -13.21
C PRO A 153 0.01 -12.05 -14.37
N ASP A 154 -1.24 -11.65 -14.10
CA ASP A 154 -2.29 -11.44 -15.10
C ASP A 154 -2.55 -9.96 -15.41
N ASP A 155 -1.87 -9.04 -14.72
CA ASP A 155 -1.91 -7.62 -15.05
C ASP A 155 -1.01 -7.27 -16.24
N ALA A 156 -1.65 -7.15 -17.41
CA ALA A 156 -1.00 -6.74 -18.66
C ALA A 156 -0.30 -5.36 -18.59
N VAL A 157 -0.74 -4.47 -17.69
CA VAL A 157 -0.15 -3.13 -17.55
C VAL A 157 1.29 -3.22 -17.04
N LEU A 158 1.58 -4.14 -16.11
CA LEU A 158 2.92 -4.36 -15.58
C LEU A 158 3.92 -4.75 -16.66
N PHE A 159 3.50 -5.63 -17.57
CA PHE A 159 4.32 -6.02 -18.71
C PHE A 159 4.56 -4.83 -19.65
N SER A 160 3.55 -4.02 -19.92
CA SER A 160 3.71 -2.81 -20.75
C SER A 160 4.67 -1.80 -20.14
N ASP A 161 4.54 -1.51 -18.84
CA ASP A 161 5.35 -0.50 -18.16
C ASP A 161 6.78 -0.99 -17.94
N ARG A 162 6.98 -2.27 -17.62
CA ARG A 162 8.31 -2.87 -17.56
C ARG A 162 8.98 -2.95 -18.93
N SER A 163 8.21 -3.21 -20.00
CA SER A 163 8.71 -3.14 -21.38
C SER A 163 9.26 -1.76 -21.71
N LEU A 164 8.57 -0.69 -21.29
CA LEU A 164 9.09 0.68 -21.43
C LEU A 164 10.43 0.85 -20.70
N CYS A 165 10.54 0.38 -19.46
CA CYS A 165 11.80 0.47 -18.71
C CYS A 165 12.94 -0.20 -19.47
N TRP A 166 12.73 -1.40 -20.03
CA TRP A 166 13.75 -2.10 -20.80
C TRP A 166 14.14 -1.39 -22.09
N LEU A 167 13.18 -0.77 -22.79
CA LEU A 167 13.46 0.05 -23.96
C LEU A 167 14.39 1.22 -23.62
N GLN A 168 14.12 1.91 -22.51
CA GLN A 168 14.93 3.03 -22.05
C GLN A 168 16.32 2.59 -21.55
N LEU A 169 16.45 1.34 -21.10
CA LEU A 169 17.72 0.73 -20.71
C LEU A 169 18.48 0.10 -21.89
N GLY A 170 17.93 0.14 -23.11
CA GLY A 170 18.55 -0.46 -24.30
C GLY A 170 18.44 -1.99 -24.40
N ASP A 171 17.70 -2.65 -23.50
CA ASP A 171 17.51 -4.10 -23.54
C ASP A 171 16.29 -4.48 -24.42
N GLY A 172 16.50 -4.43 -25.74
CA GLY A 172 15.44 -4.74 -26.71
C GLY A 172 14.88 -6.16 -26.59
N LYS A 173 15.67 -7.13 -26.11
CA LYS A 173 15.23 -8.52 -25.96
C LYS A 173 14.21 -8.64 -24.83
N LYS A 174 14.51 -8.11 -23.65
CA LYS A 174 13.56 -8.09 -22.52
C LYS A 174 12.33 -7.25 -22.84
N ALA A 175 12.51 -6.09 -23.47
CA ALA A 175 11.41 -5.24 -23.90
C ALA A 175 10.43 -5.99 -24.81
N LEU A 176 10.94 -6.73 -25.79
CA LEU A 176 10.12 -7.50 -26.74
C LEU A 176 9.38 -8.65 -26.06
N LEU A 177 10.02 -9.34 -25.12
CA LEU A 177 9.39 -10.42 -24.35
C LEU A 177 8.17 -9.91 -23.58
N ASP A 178 8.33 -8.80 -22.85
CA ASP A 178 7.24 -8.19 -22.10
C ASP A 178 6.13 -7.67 -23.02
N ALA A 179 6.48 -7.02 -24.14
CA ALA A 179 5.51 -6.53 -25.12
C ALA A 179 4.70 -7.68 -25.76
N ASN A 180 5.35 -8.81 -26.07
CA ASN A 180 4.67 -10.00 -26.59
C ASN A 180 3.70 -10.60 -25.57
N ARG A 181 4.10 -10.66 -24.30
CA ARG A 181 3.25 -11.17 -23.22
C ARG A 181 2.04 -10.26 -22.99
N CYS A 182 2.27 -8.95 -22.98
CA CYS A 182 1.23 -7.93 -22.92
C CYS A 182 0.22 -8.08 -24.07
N ARG A 183 0.69 -8.23 -25.32
CA ARG A 183 -0.18 -8.42 -26.49
C ARG A 183 -0.93 -9.76 -26.45
N LYS A 184 -0.35 -10.81 -25.88
CA LYS A 184 -1.04 -12.09 -25.68
C LYS A 184 -2.22 -11.93 -24.71
N MET A 185 -2.08 -11.11 -23.68
CA MET A 185 -3.14 -10.81 -22.72
C MET A 185 -4.18 -9.84 -23.26
N ARG A 186 -3.75 -8.79 -23.97
CA ARG A 186 -4.61 -7.76 -24.57
C ARG A 186 -4.23 -7.48 -26.03
N PRO A 187 -4.72 -8.28 -26.99
CA PRO A 187 -4.33 -8.19 -28.40
C PRO A 187 -4.62 -6.83 -29.07
N HIS A 188 -5.71 -6.19 -28.66
CA HIS A 188 -6.18 -4.92 -29.24
C HIS A 188 -5.70 -3.68 -28.47
N TRP A 189 -4.80 -3.83 -27.49
CA TRP A 189 -4.35 -2.70 -26.68
C TRP A 189 -3.27 -1.89 -27.42
N PRO A 190 -3.52 -0.62 -27.82
CA PRO A 190 -2.60 0.11 -28.70
C PRO A 190 -1.20 0.29 -28.11
N LYS A 191 -1.12 0.48 -26.79
CA LYS A 191 0.17 0.59 -26.07
C LYS A 191 1.03 -0.67 -26.23
N ALA A 192 0.43 -1.86 -26.22
CA ALA A 192 1.15 -3.11 -26.39
C ALA A 192 1.77 -3.23 -27.78
N CYS A 193 1.00 -2.88 -28.82
CA CYS A 193 1.48 -2.85 -30.20
C CYS A 193 2.61 -1.84 -30.39
N HIS A 194 2.49 -0.65 -29.80
CA HIS A 194 3.53 0.37 -29.84
C HIS A 194 4.83 -0.12 -29.21
N ARG A 195 4.78 -0.67 -27.99
CA ARG A 195 5.95 -1.22 -27.28
C ARG A 195 6.64 -2.33 -28.07
N GLN A 196 5.86 -3.19 -28.71
CA GLN A 196 6.39 -4.25 -29.56
C GLN A 196 7.13 -3.70 -30.79
N GLY A 197 6.55 -2.68 -31.43
CA GLY A 197 7.18 -1.97 -32.54
C GLY A 197 8.52 -1.36 -32.15
N GLU A 198 8.54 -0.59 -31.05
CA GLU A 198 9.76 0.02 -30.50
C GLU A 198 10.84 -1.04 -30.19
N ALA A 199 10.48 -2.15 -29.55
CA ALA A 199 11.43 -3.19 -29.19
C ALA A 199 12.06 -3.86 -30.42
N ARG A 200 11.26 -4.08 -31.48
CA ARG A 200 11.76 -4.61 -32.76
C ARG A 200 12.68 -3.63 -33.46
N MET A 201 12.39 -2.33 -33.41
CA MET A 201 13.26 -1.31 -33.99
C MET A 201 14.61 -1.30 -33.28
N LEU A 202 14.62 -1.32 -31.94
CA LEU A 202 15.85 -1.35 -31.15
C LEU A 202 16.72 -2.57 -31.50
N LEU A 203 16.13 -3.75 -31.63
CA LEU A 203 16.84 -4.99 -31.98
C LEU A 203 17.38 -5.03 -33.42
N LYS A 204 16.88 -4.20 -34.32
CA LYS A 204 17.40 -4.10 -35.70
C LYS A 204 18.63 -3.21 -35.81
N VAL A 205 18.92 -2.41 -34.78
CA VAL A 205 19.99 -1.41 -34.76
C VAL A 205 21.21 -1.88 -33.94
N THR A 206 21.10 -3.02 -33.26
CA THR A 206 22.13 -3.68 -32.45
C THR A 206 22.66 -4.94 -33.11
#